data_AF-A0A2V2RM38-F1
#
_entry.id   AF-A0A2V2RM38-F1
#
_cell.length_a   1.000
_cell.length_b   1.000
_cell.length_c   1.000
_cell.angle_alpha   90.00
_cell.angle_beta   90.00
_cell.angle_gamma   90.00
#
_symmetry.space_group_name_H-M   'P 1'
#
loop_
_entity.id
_entity.type
_entity.pdbx_description
1 polymer ?
#
loop_
_entity_poly.entity_id
_entity_poly.type
_entity_poly.pdbx_seq_one_letter_code
_entity_poly.pdbx_strand_id
1 'polypeptide(L)'
;MNKLLSITLLSTLTFSLTQGETFMGDTELANKTIDSIIVLGTAKLTNVKTESLTVTGPLTFNKVDVSGNVAVVGTIEDDSMDLVCKDLDVLGTVSAKKIKCVNINLAGTAKLEDLEATGDVKIVGPTTITKGNLQNAFITANEIHLKDVKVKDITIDKIPLLTQTQVLTLEGNTAISGTITFKSEKGEIIVKDKAQIGKIVGATAKDEKGNPINEKNPKNK
;
A
#
# COMPACT_ATOMS: atom_id res chain seq x y z
N MET A 1 -31.32 -22.28 -9.51
CA MET A 1 -31.42 -22.15 -8.04
C MET A 1 -30.36 -21.17 -7.57
N ASN A 2 -30.82 -20.01 -7.11
CA ASN A 2 -30.00 -18.91 -6.61
C ASN A 2 -29.27 -19.32 -5.32
N LYS A 3 -27.95 -19.16 -5.30
CA LYS A 3 -27.23 -18.94 -4.04
C LYS A 3 -26.69 -17.52 -4.07
N LEU A 4 -27.46 -16.60 -3.49
CA LEU A 4 -26.89 -15.38 -2.94
C LEU A 4 -25.91 -15.80 -1.85
N LEU A 5 -24.62 -15.69 -2.12
CA LEU A 5 -23.61 -15.72 -1.08
C LEU A 5 -23.36 -14.27 -0.68
N SER A 6 -23.94 -13.84 0.44
CA SER A 6 -23.58 -12.59 1.09
C SER A 6 -22.10 -12.63 1.44
N ILE A 7 -21.31 -11.76 0.82
CA ILE A 7 -19.89 -11.56 1.16
C ILE A 7 -19.83 -10.37 2.09
N THR A 8 -19.65 -10.65 3.38
CA THR A 8 -19.29 -9.64 4.38
C THR A 8 -17.79 -9.79 4.62
N LEU A 9 -16.95 -9.12 3.82
CA LEU A 9 -15.56 -8.92 4.20
C LEU A 9 -15.51 -7.68 5.09
N LEU A 10 -15.96 -7.84 6.33
CA LEU A 10 -15.81 -6.84 7.37
C LEU A 10 -14.38 -6.99 7.91
N SER A 11 -13.41 -6.31 7.30
CA SER A 11 -12.17 -6.02 8.01
C SER A 11 -12.57 -5.14 9.19
N THR A 12 -12.65 -5.73 10.38
CA THR A 12 -12.87 -4.98 11.61
C THR A 12 -11.69 -4.03 11.79
N LEU A 13 -11.85 -2.76 11.40
CA LEU A 13 -10.98 -1.69 11.85
C LEU A 13 -11.15 -1.65 13.38
N THR A 14 -10.20 -2.25 14.10
CA THR A 14 -10.23 -2.24 15.56
C THR A 14 -9.68 -0.91 16.03
N PHE A 15 -10.57 0.04 16.32
CA PHE A 15 -10.21 1.26 17.04
C PHE A 15 -9.99 0.91 18.51
N SER A 16 -8.75 0.80 18.96
CA SER A 16 -8.45 0.82 20.39
C SER A 16 -8.56 2.27 20.88
N LEU A 17 -9.62 2.59 21.61
CA LEU A 17 -9.77 3.90 22.26
C LEU A 17 -8.83 3.98 23.46
N THR A 18 -7.59 4.43 23.22
CA THR A 18 -6.76 5.03 24.27
C THR A 18 -7.39 6.39 24.65
N GLN A 19 -7.22 6.85 25.89
CA GLN A 19 -7.57 8.24 26.24
C GLN A 19 -6.71 9.18 25.39
N GLY A 20 -7.27 9.66 24.27
CA GLY A 20 -6.60 10.56 23.34
C GLY A 20 -7.22 11.94 23.34
N GLU A 21 -6.39 12.94 23.06
CA GLU A 21 -6.86 14.30 22.81
C GLU A 21 -7.72 14.28 21.55
N THR A 22 -9.00 14.62 21.72
CA THR A 22 -9.98 14.64 20.63
C THR A 22 -10.15 16.06 20.12
N PHE A 23 -9.94 16.24 18.82
CA PHE A 23 -10.13 17.48 18.09
C PHE A 23 -11.29 17.33 17.11
N MET A 24 -12.13 18.36 16.98
CA MET A 24 -13.28 18.37 16.08
C MET A 24 -13.14 19.53 15.09
N GLY A 25 -13.43 19.26 13.82
CA GLY A 25 -13.25 20.22 12.74
C GLY A 25 -11.79 20.31 12.27
N ASP A 26 -11.45 21.44 11.64
CA ASP A 26 -10.12 21.68 11.11
C ASP A 26 -9.10 21.81 12.24
N THR A 27 -8.11 20.93 12.25
CA THR A 27 -7.14 20.78 13.32
C THR A 27 -5.73 20.92 12.76
N GLU A 28 -4.99 21.91 13.24
CA GLU A 28 -3.56 22.08 12.94
C GLU A 28 -2.74 21.88 14.21
N LEU A 29 -1.85 20.88 14.20
CA LEU A 29 -0.92 20.61 15.28
C LEU A 29 0.51 20.73 14.75
N ALA A 30 1.32 21.54 15.43
CA ALA A 30 2.72 21.74 15.07
C ALA A 30 3.62 21.61 16.30
N ASN A 31 4.73 20.88 16.16
CA ASN A 31 5.78 20.76 17.18
C ASN A 31 5.26 20.26 18.54
N LYS A 32 4.46 19.18 18.53
CA LYS A 32 3.83 18.61 19.73
C LYS A 32 4.19 17.16 19.95
N THR A 33 4.16 16.76 21.21
CA THR A 33 4.15 15.36 21.63
C THR A 33 2.87 15.16 22.44
N ILE A 34 2.00 14.27 21.96
CA ILE A 34 0.69 13.97 22.54
C ILE A 34 0.58 12.45 22.54
N ASP A 35 0.14 11.82 23.62
CA ASP A 35 0.12 10.35 23.70
C ASP A 35 -0.81 9.73 22.64
N SER A 36 -2.00 10.31 22.45
CA SER A 36 -2.96 9.81 21.47
C SER A 36 -3.76 10.98 20.88
N ILE A 37 -3.90 10.99 19.56
CA ILE A 37 -4.59 12.03 18.81
C ILE A 37 -5.78 11.42 18.08
N ILE A 38 -6.96 12.01 18.28
CA ILE A 38 -8.17 11.69 17.52
C ILE A 38 -8.66 12.98 16.86
N VAL A 39 -8.72 13.02 15.52
CA VAL A 39 -9.28 14.16 14.78
C VAL A 39 -10.54 13.73 14.03
N LEU A 40 -11.63 14.45 14.27
CA LEU A 40 -12.90 14.32 13.56
C LEU A 40 -13.07 15.54 12.65
N GLY A 41 -12.46 15.50 11.47
CA GLY A 41 -12.34 16.63 10.54
C GLY A 41 -11.01 16.62 9.78
N THR A 42 -10.68 17.75 9.17
CA THR A 42 -9.40 17.93 8.47
C THR A 42 -8.26 18.00 9.49
N ALA A 43 -7.19 17.24 9.26
CA ALA A 43 -6.00 17.24 10.11
C ALA A 43 -4.77 17.72 9.31
N LYS A 44 -4.03 18.68 9.87
CA LYS A 44 -2.72 19.11 9.39
C LYS A 44 -1.69 18.99 10.50
N LEU A 45 -0.78 18.03 10.37
CA LEU A 45 0.20 17.70 11.42
C LEU A 45 1.61 18.03 10.96
N THR A 46 2.37 18.80 11.72
CA THR A 46 3.77 19.11 11.38
C THR A 46 4.68 18.87 12.59
N ASN A 47 5.69 18.01 12.44
CA ASN A 47 6.62 17.67 13.52
C ASN A 47 5.87 17.23 14.79
N VAL A 48 5.02 16.21 14.65
CA VAL A 48 4.18 15.67 15.73
C VAL A 48 4.66 14.28 16.11
N LYS A 49 4.74 14.00 17.41
CA LYS A 49 4.99 12.66 17.95
C LYS A 49 3.77 12.18 18.74
N THR A 50 3.33 10.95 18.48
CA THR A 50 2.20 10.36 19.20
C THR A 50 2.33 8.84 19.31
N GLU A 51 1.62 8.20 20.24
CA GLU A 51 1.54 6.74 20.28
C GLU A 51 0.47 6.22 19.31
N SER A 52 -0.62 6.97 19.13
CA SER A 52 -1.67 6.64 18.16
C SER A 52 -2.25 7.87 17.48
N LEU A 53 -2.65 7.70 16.23
CA LEU A 53 -3.30 8.73 15.42
C LEU A 53 -4.54 8.15 14.75
N THR A 54 -5.71 8.71 15.03
CA THR A 54 -6.94 8.41 14.30
C THR A 54 -7.46 9.69 13.65
N VAL A 55 -7.70 9.65 12.34
CA VAL A 55 -8.29 10.78 11.60
C VAL A 55 -9.50 10.31 10.81
N THR A 56 -10.65 10.90 11.08
CA THR A 56 -11.84 10.78 10.22
C THR A 56 -11.98 12.06 9.42
N GLY A 57 -11.44 12.07 8.22
CA GLY A 57 -11.34 13.25 7.36
C GLY A 57 -10.02 13.27 6.58
N PRO A 58 -9.75 14.34 5.82
CA PRO A 58 -8.49 14.51 5.13
C PRO A 58 -7.33 14.70 6.11
N LEU A 59 -6.19 14.08 5.83
CA LEU A 59 -4.96 14.21 6.60
C LEU A 59 -3.81 14.70 5.71
N THR A 60 -3.22 15.82 6.08
CA THR A 60 -1.93 16.29 5.60
C THR A 60 -0.91 16.23 6.72
N PHE A 61 0.30 15.75 6.44
CA PHE A 61 1.34 15.67 7.45
C PHE A 61 2.73 15.99 6.93
N ASN A 62 3.61 16.42 7.82
CA ASN A 62 5.04 16.62 7.54
C ASN A 62 5.83 16.26 8.80
N LYS A 63 6.64 15.19 8.73
CA LYS A 63 7.39 14.64 9.87
C LYS A 63 6.49 14.27 11.04
N VAL A 64 5.76 13.18 10.89
CA VAL A 64 4.95 12.60 11.97
C VAL A 64 5.53 11.26 12.35
N ASP A 65 5.75 11.06 13.64
CA ASP A 65 6.28 9.83 14.21
C ASP A 65 5.23 9.23 15.15
N VAL A 66 4.72 8.07 14.79
CA VAL A 66 3.68 7.36 15.54
C VAL A 66 4.24 6.04 16.04
N SER A 67 4.49 5.90 17.34
CA SER A 67 5.09 4.65 17.85
C SER A 67 4.18 3.43 17.72
N GLY A 68 2.86 3.65 17.56
CA GLY A 68 1.85 2.63 17.32
C GLY A 68 1.12 2.82 16.00
N ASN A 69 -0.20 2.90 16.07
CA ASN A 69 -1.09 2.74 14.92
C ASN A 69 -1.57 4.08 14.38
N VAL A 70 -1.63 4.18 13.06
CA VAL A 70 -2.26 5.28 12.32
C VAL A 70 -3.49 4.73 11.62
N ALA A 71 -4.66 5.26 11.95
CA ALA A 71 -5.92 4.93 11.30
C ALA A 71 -6.50 6.17 10.62
N VAL A 72 -6.72 6.10 9.31
CA VAL A 72 -7.31 7.20 8.53
C VAL A 72 -8.53 6.71 7.78
N VAL A 73 -9.68 7.34 8.03
CA VAL A 73 -10.88 7.19 7.19
C VAL A 73 -11.03 8.49 6.42
N GLY A 74 -10.60 8.48 5.17
CA GLY A 74 -10.51 9.69 4.36
C GLY A 74 -9.31 9.67 3.44
N THR A 75 -8.83 10.87 3.11
CA THR A 75 -7.78 11.05 2.12
C THR A 75 -6.48 11.48 2.78
N ILE A 76 -5.37 10.87 2.38
CA ILE A 76 -4.02 11.36 2.66
C ILE A 76 -3.49 11.97 1.37
N GLU A 77 -3.25 13.28 1.35
CA GLU A 77 -2.79 14.02 0.17
C GLU A 77 -1.73 15.04 0.57
N ASP A 78 -0.46 14.81 0.22
CA ASP A 78 0.61 15.82 0.08
C ASP A 78 1.90 15.16 -0.44
N ASP A 79 2.68 15.93 -1.19
CA ASP A 79 3.93 15.54 -1.81
C ASP A 79 5.17 15.73 -0.91
N SER A 80 5.02 16.23 0.31
CA SER A 80 6.13 16.56 1.24
C SER A 80 6.15 15.74 2.54
N MET A 81 5.36 14.66 2.56
CA MET A 81 5.04 13.81 3.71
C MET A 81 6.20 12.90 4.17
N ASP A 82 6.41 12.81 5.48
CA ASP A 82 7.30 11.84 6.16
C ASP A 82 6.56 11.27 7.38
N LEU A 83 6.15 10.01 7.30
CA LEU A 83 5.45 9.26 8.34
C LEU A 83 6.27 8.05 8.75
N VAL A 84 6.54 7.94 10.04
CA VAL A 84 7.04 6.72 10.67
C VAL A 84 5.92 6.13 11.52
N CYS A 85 5.63 4.85 11.35
CA CYS A 85 4.61 4.19 12.17
C CYS A 85 4.86 2.71 12.42
N LYS A 86 4.12 2.09 13.34
CA LYS A 86 4.07 0.62 13.41
C LYS A 86 3.11 0.09 12.36
N ASP A 87 1.84 0.47 12.46
CA ASP A 87 0.77 -0.02 11.59
C ASP A 87 0.04 1.17 10.96
N LEU A 88 -0.13 1.16 9.63
CA LEU A 88 -0.90 2.15 8.88
C LEU A 88 -2.15 1.51 8.30
N ASP A 89 -3.32 1.93 8.74
CA ASP A 89 -4.62 1.51 8.22
C ASP A 89 -5.33 2.71 7.57
N VAL A 90 -5.61 2.62 6.27
CA VAL A 90 -6.33 3.69 5.55
C VAL A 90 -7.52 3.13 4.80
N LEU A 91 -8.68 3.73 5.02
CA LEU A 91 -9.87 3.57 4.19
C LEU A 91 -10.08 4.85 3.39
N GLY A 92 -9.68 4.84 2.12
CA GLY A 92 -9.77 5.98 1.22
C GLY A 92 -8.54 6.10 0.31
N THR A 93 -8.24 7.32 -0.15
CA THR A 93 -7.16 7.58 -1.10
C THR A 93 -5.89 7.97 -0.38
N VAL A 94 -4.74 7.44 -0.83
CA VAL A 94 -3.42 7.80 -0.32
C VAL A 94 -2.53 8.28 -1.46
N SER A 95 -2.02 9.50 -1.34
CA SER A 95 -0.94 10.07 -2.15
C SER A 95 0.13 10.65 -1.22
N ALA A 96 1.23 9.92 -1.01
CA ALA A 96 2.25 10.24 -0.02
C ALA A 96 3.67 9.87 -0.48
N LYS A 97 4.69 10.56 0.03
CA LYS A 97 6.08 10.45 -0.47
C LYS A 97 7.11 9.73 0.37
N LYS A 98 6.93 9.63 1.68
CA LYS A 98 7.85 8.90 2.56
C LYS A 98 7.03 8.27 3.66
N ILE A 99 6.82 6.97 3.55
CA ILE A 99 6.12 6.19 4.57
C ILE A 99 7.05 5.07 4.97
N LYS A 100 7.36 5.03 6.27
CA LYS A 100 8.12 3.96 6.89
C LYS A 100 7.27 3.33 7.98
N CYS A 101 6.67 2.18 7.70
CA CYS A 101 5.87 1.47 8.69
C CYS A 101 6.26 -0.01 8.76
N VAL A 102 5.84 -0.71 9.81
CA VAL A 102 6.00 -2.17 9.86
C VAL A 102 4.96 -2.80 8.94
N ASN A 103 3.67 -2.57 9.19
CA ASN A 103 2.59 -3.08 8.35
C ASN A 103 1.74 -1.95 7.77
N ILE A 104 1.16 -2.21 6.60
CA ILE A 104 0.32 -1.24 5.89
C ILE A 104 -0.91 -1.96 5.35
N ASN A 105 -2.10 -1.46 5.65
CA ASN A 105 -3.36 -1.92 5.08
C ASN A 105 -4.10 -0.73 4.45
N LEU A 106 -4.20 -0.70 3.12
CA LEU A 106 -4.90 0.36 2.39
C LEU A 106 -6.11 -0.23 1.68
N ALA A 107 -7.27 0.39 1.87
CA ALA A 107 -8.49 0.09 1.14
C ALA A 107 -8.92 1.34 0.37
N GLY A 108 -8.58 1.37 -0.92
CA GLY A 108 -8.78 2.48 -1.84
C GLY A 108 -7.59 2.67 -2.79
N THR A 109 -7.48 3.85 -3.40
CA THR A 109 -6.40 4.14 -4.35
C THR A 109 -5.11 4.50 -3.64
N ALA A 110 -3.99 3.89 -4.04
CA ALA A 110 -2.67 4.15 -3.46
C ALA A 110 -1.68 4.68 -4.51
N LYS A 111 -1.10 5.84 -4.26
CA LYS A 111 0.03 6.44 -4.98
C LYS A 111 1.13 6.78 -3.99
N LEU A 112 2.12 5.90 -3.89
CA LEU A 112 3.15 5.97 -2.85
C LEU A 112 4.51 6.23 -3.51
N GLU A 113 5.27 7.18 -2.97
CA GLU A 113 6.70 7.32 -3.24
C GLU A 113 7.48 6.97 -1.96
N ASP A 114 8.72 6.48 -2.11
CA ASP A 114 9.69 6.17 -1.03
C ASP A 114 9.06 5.38 0.14
N LEU A 115 8.48 4.23 -0.22
CA LEU A 115 7.80 3.37 0.74
C LEU A 115 8.74 2.32 1.35
N GLU A 116 8.92 2.33 2.66
CA GLU A 116 9.63 1.29 3.40
C GLU A 116 8.67 0.52 4.30
N ALA A 117 8.53 -0.79 4.07
CA ALA A 117 7.69 -1.67 4.88
C ALA A 117 8.47 -2.93 5.28
N THR A 118 8.70 -3.11 6.58
CA THR A 118 9.45 -4.27 7.09
C THR A 118 8.57 -5.50 7.31
N GLY A 119 7.25 -5.33 7.36
CA GLY A 119 6.25 -6.38 7.45
C GLY A 119 5.42 -6.48 6.17
N ASP A 120 4.12 -6.74 6.33
CA ASP A 120 3.22 -6.98 5.20
C ASP A 120 2.57 -5.68 4.72
N VAL A 121 2.49 -5.52 3.40
CA VAL A 121 1.71 -4.47 2.74
C VAL A 121 0.50 -5.09 2.08
N LYS A 122 -0.70 -4.67 2.49
CA LYS A 122 -1.98 -5.13 1.94
C LYS A 122 -2.70 -3.95 1.30
N ILE A 123 -3.04 -4.06 0.03
CA ILE A 123 -3.72 -2.97 -0.70
C ILE A 123 -4.92 -3.53 -1.46
N VAL A 124 -6.08 -2.93 -1.26
CA VAL A 124 -7.31 -3.23 -2.01
C VAL A 124 -7.67 -1.98 -2.82
N GLY A 125 -7.32 -1.99 -4.10
CA GLY A 125 -7.55 -0.88 -5.02
C GLY A 125 -6.34 -0.59 -5.92
N PRO A 126 -6.51 0.27 -6.94
CA PRO A 126 -5.45 0.62 -7.87
C PRO A 126 -4.21 1.14 -7.14
N THR A 127 -3.03 0.64 -7.54
CA THR A 127 -1.78 0.87 -6.79
C THR A 127 -0.66 1.32 -7.70
N THR A 128 -0.02 2.43 -7.35
CA THR A 128 1.26 2.88 -7.90
C THR A 128 2.26 3.06 -6.76
N ILE A 129 3.42 2.42 -6.85
CA ILE A 129 4.53 2.61 -5.90
C ILE A 129 5.78 2.96 -6.68
N THR A 130 6.42 4.08 -6.33
CA THR A 130 7.67 4.55 -6.92
C THR A 130 8.74 4.65 -5.84
N LYS A 131 9.86 3.94 -5.98
CA LYS A 131 10.87 3.73 -4.92
C LYS A 131 10.25 3.07 -3.71
N GLY A 132 10.60 1.81 -3.48
CA GLY A 132 10.12 1.13 -2.28
C GLY A 132 10.97 -0.07 -1.90
N ASN A 133 10.88 -0.45 -0.63
CA ASN A 133 11.51 -1.64 -0.09
C ASN A 133 10.51 -2.35 0.81
N LEU A 134 9.96 -3.45 0.32
CA LEU A 134 8.87 -4.20 0.93
C LEU A 134 9.29 -5.65 1.17
N GLN A 135 8.81 -6.28 2.23
CA GLN A 135 8.94 -7.73 2.37
C GLN A 135 7.89 -8.43 1.50
N ASN A 136 6.63 -8.34 1.89
CA ASN A 136 5.54 -9.00 1.18
C ASN A 136 4.47 -7.97 0.77
N ALA A 137 3.94 -8.12 -0.45
CA ALA A 137 2.82 -7.32 -0.93
C ALA A 137 1.62 -8.22 -1.29
N PHE A 138 0.45 -7.92 -0.74
CA PHE A 138 -0.82 -8.58 -1.02
C PHE A 138 -1.77 -7.55 -1.62
N ILE A 139 -2.00 -7.62 -2.93
CA ILE A 139 -2.69 -6.56 -3.67
C ILE A 139 -3.94 -7.12 -4.36
N THR A 140 -5.09 -6.49 -4.15
CA THR A 140 -6.33 -6.77 -4.89
C THR A 140 -6.63 -5.58 -5.80
N ALA A 141 -6.18 -5.64 -7.06
CA ALA A 141 -6.33 -4.56 -8.03
C ALA A 141 -6.37 -5.10 -9.47
N ASN A 142 -6.95 -4.33 -10.39
CA ASN A 142 -6.86 -4.61 -11.83
C ASN A 142 -5.49 -4.20 -12.38
N GLU A 143 -5.00 -3.03 -11.94
CA GLU A 143 -3.76 -2.43 -12.42
C GLU A 143 -2.85 -2.09 -11.25
N ILE A 144 -1.60 -2.52 -11.36
CA ILE A 144 -0.55 -2.32 -10.35
C ILE A 144 0.70 -1.83 -11.08
N HIS A 145 1.27 -0.73 -10.62
CA HIS A 145 2.47 -0.12 -11.21
C HIS A 145 3.56 0.00 -10.15
N LEU A 146 4.69 -0.68 -10.36
CA LEU A 146 5.85 -0.65 -9.46
C LEU A 146 7.09 -0.15 -10.20
N LYS A 147 7.65 0.97 -9.75
CA LYS A 147 8.85 1.58 -10.32
C LYS A 147 9.93 1.72 -9.26
N ASP A 148 11.14 1.21 -9.54
CA ASP A 148 12.25 1.22 -8.58
C ASP A 148 11.91 0.58 -7.22
N VAL A 149 11.05 -0.45 -7.21
CA VAL A 149 10.61 -1.15 -5.99
C VAL A 149 11.37 -2.46 -5.80
N LYS A 150 11.90 -2.69 -4.61
CA LYS A 150 12.40 -3.99 -4.17
C LYS A 150 11.33 -4.66 -3.31
N VAL A 151 10.95 -5.88 -3.68
CA VAL A 151 9.99 -6.67 -2.89
C VAL A 151 10.38 -8.14 -2.95
N LYS A 152 10.16 -8.87 -1.86
CA LYS A 152 10.42 -10.31 -1.85
C LYS A 152 9.30 -11.05 -2.56
N ASP A 153 8.11 -11.06 -1.99
CA ASP A 153 6.97 -11.82 -2.52
C ASP A 153 5.78 -10.90 -2.83
N ILE A 154 5.11 -11.14 -3.96
CA ILE A 154 3.88 -10.45 -4.34
C ILE A 154 2.77 -11.48 -4.55
N THR A 155 1.63 -11.28 -3.89
CA THR A 155 0.39 -12.00 -4.17
C THR A 155 -0.66 -11.02 -4.68
N ILE A 156 -1.20 -11.30 -5.85
CA ILE A 156 -2.27 -10.53 -6.49
C ILE A 156 -3.56 -11.35 -6.39
N ASP A 157 -4.48 -10.87 -5.58
CA ASP A 157 -5.74 -11.55 -5.29
C ASP A 157 -6.76 -11.28 -6.39
N LYS A 158 -7.53 -12.32 -6.71
CA LYS A 158 -8.59 -12.25 -7.71
C LYS A 158 -9.68 -11.28 -7.25
N ILE A 159 -10.06 -10.34 -8.10
CA ILE A 159 -11.23 -9.50 -7.86
C ILE A 159 -12.49 -10.32 -8.19
N PRO A 160 -13.41 -10.52 -7.24
CA PRO A 160 -14.67 -11.22 -7.52
C PRO A 160 -15.44 -10.51 -8.63
N LEU A 161 -16.09 -11.29 -9.49
CA LEU A 161 -16.97 -10.82 -10.56
C LEU A 161 -16.28 -10.05 -11.71
N LEU A 162 -14.99 -9.74 -11.63
CA LEU A 162 -14.23 -9.22 -12.75
C LEU A 162 -13.61 -10.35 -13.56
N THR A 163 -13.80 -10.27 -14.88
CA THR A 163 -13.21 -11.17 -15.88
C THR A 163 -11.98 -10.57 -16.55
N GLN A 164 -11.66 -9.32 -16.23
CA GLN A 164 -10.52 -8.61 -16.79
C GLN A 164 -9.20 -9.22 -16.32
N THR A 165 -8.22 -9.22 -17.22
CA THR A 165 -6.83 -9.57 -16.91
C THR A 165 -6.28 -8.57 -15.90
N GLN A 166 -5.73 -9.08 -14.80
CA GLN A 166 -5.02 -8.25 -13.83
C GLN A 166 -3.60 -8.02 -14.35
N VAL A 167 -3.16 -6.76 -14.38
CA VAL A 167 -1.90 -6.34 -14.97
C VAL A 167 -0.96 -5.79 -13.88
N LEU A 168 0.24 -6.35 -13.82
CA LEU A 168 1.36 -5.84 -13.03
C LEU A 168 2.42 -5.25 -13.95
N THR A 169 2.64 -3.95 -13.87
CA THR A 169 3.72 -3.26 -14.60
C THR A 169 4.91 -3.05 -13.68
N LEU A 170 6.10 -3.48 -14.12
CA LEU A 170 7.37 -3.33 -13.42
C LEU A 170 8.31 -2.45 -14.25
N GLU A 171 8.84 -1.38 -13.66
CA GLU A 171 9.67 -0.37 -14.36
C GLU A 171 10.96 -0.04 -13.59
N GLY A 172 11.95 0.53 -14.27
CA GLY A 172 13.18 1.02 -13.66
C GLY A 172 14.03 -0.11 -13.07
N ASN A 173 14.49 0.07 -11.83
CA ASN A 173 15.29 -0.90 -11.08
C ASN A 173 14.42 -1.79 -10.17
N THR A 174 13.13 -1.96 -10.49
CA THR A 174 12.25 -2.84 -9.73
C THR A 174 12.79 -4.27 -9.72
N ALA A 175 12.86 -4.89 -8.54
CA ALA A 175 13.40 -6.23 -8.38
C ALA A 175 12.52 -7.05 -7.43
N ILE A 176 12.00 -8.16 -7.94
CA ILE A 176 11.21 -9.12 -7.18
C ILE A 176 12.07 -10.37 -6.98
N SER A 177 12.49 -10.64 -5.74
CA SER A 177 13.45 -11.71 -5.45
C SER A 177 12.80 -13.08 -5.21
N GLY A 178 11.53 -13.10 -4.81
CA GLY A 178 10.74 -14.29 -4.51
C GLY A 178 9.72 -14.62 -5.60
N THR A 179 8.47 -14.85 -5.21
CA THR A 179 7.39 -15.30 -6.11
C THR A 179 6.38 -14.20 -6.37
N ILE A 180 5.94 -14.09 -7.63
CA ILE A 180 4.77 -13.32 -8.06
C ILE A 180 3.63 -14.31 -8.30
N THR A 181 2.58 -14.23 -7.48
CA THR A 181 1.43 -15.13 -7.56
C THR A 181 0.18 -14.36 -7.94
N PHE A 182 -0.47 -14.74 -9.03
CA PHE A 182 -1.81 -14.26 -9.38
C PHE A 182 -2.84 -15.34 -9.08
N LYS A 183 -3.74 -15.08 -8.12
CA LYS A 183 -4.81 -16.03 -7.76
C LYS A 183 -5.90 -16.16 -8.82
N SER A 184 -5.93 -15.26 -9.81
CA SER A 184 -6.85 -15.33 -10.95
C SER A 184 -6.40 -16.34 -12.02
N GLU A 185 -5.15 -16.81 -11.95
CA GLU A 185 -4.50 -17.69 -12.95
C GLU A 185 -4.46 -17.12 -14.37
N LYS A 186 -4.78 -15.83 -14.52
CA LYS A 186 -4.86 -15.10 -15.79
C LYS A 186 -4.20 -13.73 -15.67
N GLY A 187 -3.15 -13.62 -14.85
CA GLY A 187 -2.39 -12.40 -14.69
C GLY A 187 -1.51 -12.10 -15.90
N GLU A 188 -1.20 -10.83 -16.09
CA GLU A 188 -0.19 -10.37 -17.03
C GLU A 188 0.85 -9.52 -16.30
N ILE A 189 2.12 -9.77 -16.59
CA ILE A 189 3.24 -9.00 -16.08
C ILE A 189 3.91 -8.30 -17.25
N ILE A 190 3.98 -6.97 -17.19
CA ILE A 190 4.70 -6.14 -18.16
C ILE A 190 6.01 -5.69 -17.52
N VAL A 191 7.13 -6.15 -18.05
CA VAL A 191 8.47 -5.82 -17.54
C VAL A 191 9.11 -4.80 -18.46
N LYS A 192 9.53 -3.67 -17.89
CA LYS A 192 10.19 -2.57 -18.59
C LYS A 192 11.60 -2.33 -18.03
N ASP A 193 12.43 -1.68 -18.83
CA ASP A 193 13.79 -1.25 -18.45
C ASP A 193 14.67 -2.39 -17.89
N LYS A 194 15.15 -2.23 -16.65
CA LYS A 194 16.07 -3.13 -15.95
C LYS A 194 15.37 -3.98 -14.91
N ALA A 195 14.03 -4.01 -14.93
CA ALA A 195 13.26 -4.69 -13.91
C ALA A 195 13.56 -6.20 -13.91
N GLN A 196 13.58 -6.79 -12.73
CA GLN A 196 13.91 -8.20 -12.50
C GLN A 196 12.74 -8.89 -11.83
N ILE A 197 12.38 -10.05 -12.35
CA ILE A 197 11.29 -10.88 -11.83
C ILE A 197 11.86 -12.19 -11.31
N GLY A 198 11.27 -12.67 -10.21
CA GLY A 198 11.52 -14.00 -9.68
C GLY A 198 10.60 -15.03 -10.30
N LYS A 199 10.13 -15.99 -9.49
CA LYS A 199 9.22 -17.05 -9.93
C LYS A 199 7.83 -16.50 -10.23
N ILE A 200 7.16 -17.01 -11.26
CA ILE A 200 5.79 -16.61 -11.63
C ILE A 200 4.82 -17.77 -11.43
N VAL A 201 3.67 -17.49 -10.83
CA VAL A 201 2.56 -18.44 -10.68
C VAL A 201 1.26 -17.77 -11.11
N GLY A 202 0.53 -18.38 -12.05
CA GLY A 202 -0.78 -17.91 -12.48
C GLY A 202 -0.77 -16.68 -13.40
N ALA A 203 0.35 -16.38 -14.07
CA ALA A 203 0.47 -15.26 -14.99
C ALA A 203 1.46 -15.55 -16.13
N THR A 204 1.38 -14.73 -17.19
CA THR A 204 2.40 -14.64 -18.24
C THR A 204 3.19 -13.34 -18.08
N ALA A 205 4.47 -13.34 -18.48
CA ALA A 205 5.31 -12.15 -18.48
C ALA A 205 5.75 -11.79 -19.90
N LYS A 206 5.78 -10.49 -20.20
CA LYS A 206 6.25 -9.95 -21.49
C LYS A 206 7.02 -8.64 -21.31
N ASP A 207 7.87 -8.33 -22.28
CA ASP A 207 8.56 -7.04 -22.35
C ASP A 207 7.65 -5.92 -22.90
N GLU A 208 8.16 -4.70 -22.95
CA GLU A 208 7.46 -3.53 -23.50
C GLU A 208 7.05 -3.65 -24.98
N LYS A 209 7.67 -4.55 -25.73
CA LYS A 209 7.38 -4.84 -27.14
C LYS A 209 6.41 -6.02 -27.30
N GLY A 210 5.99 -6.62 -26.18
CA GLY A 210 5.10 -7.77 -26.14
C GLY A 210 5.79 -9.12 -26.34
N ASN A 211 7.13 -9.20 -26.34
CA ASN A 211 7.83 -10.47 -26.42
C ASN A 211 7.74 -11.21 -25.09
N PRO A 212 7.48 -12.53 -25.08
CA PRO A 212 7.45 -13.31 -23.86
C PRO A 212 8.78 -13.26 -23.09
N ILE A 213 8.71 -13.12 -21.77
CA ILE A 213 9.86 -13.23 -20.86
C ILE A 213 9.74 -14.56 -20.14
N ASN A 214 10.70 -15.45 -20.40
CA ASN A 214 10.84 -16.68 -19.62
C ASN A 214 11.56 -16.36 -18.30
N GLU A 215 11.17 -17.05 -17.23
CA GLU A 215 11.84 -16.96 -15.92
C GLU A 215 13.36 -17.07 -16.09
N LYS A 216 14.13 -16.14 -15.50
CA LYS A 216 15.59 -16.26 -15.51
C LYS A 216 15.97 -17.53 -14.78
N ASN A 217 16.41 -18.54 -15.53
CA ASN A 217 17.08 -19.71 -14.98
C ASN A 217 18.31 -19.22 -14.20
N PRO A 218 18.44 -19.46 -12.89
CA PRO A 218 19.50 -18.89 -12.04
C PRO A 218 20.92 -19.46 -12.30
N LYS A 219 21.20 -19.94 -13.52
CA LYS A 219 22.52 -20.43 -13.95
C LYS A 219 23.00 -19.66 -15.18
N ASN A 220 23.46 -18.43 -14.98
CA ASN A 220 24.51 -17.79 -15.79
C ASN A 220 24.79 -16.37 -15.25
N LYS A 221 25.57 -16.30 -14.17
CA LYS A 221 26.59 -15.27 -13.93
C LYS A 221 27.53 -15.73 -12.83
#